data_AF-A0A7C3LIB9-F1
#
_entry.id   AF-A0A7C3LIB9-F1
#
_cell.length_a   1.000
_cell.length_b   1.000
_cell.length_c   1.000
_cell.angle_alpha   90.00
_cell.angle_beta   90.00
_cell.angle_gamma   90.00
#
_symmetry.space_group_name_H-M   'P 1'
#
loop_
_entity.id
_entity.type
_entity.pdbx_description
1 polymer ?
#
loop_
_entity_poly.entity_id
_entity_poly.type
_entity_poly.pdbx_seq_one_letter_code
_entity_poly.pdbx_strand_id
1 'polypeptide(L)'
;MKLGGYADRIARIDLTSGSVSYDNINEDDARKYIGARGLGVKYVYDNGPAVDPLSPGNLLCFMIGPLTGTEVTMSGRMAIVTKSPLTGTVTDSHHGGWSGARLRWAGFDGLLFKGRAEKPVYAFVENERVELRDASDLWGKGVHETVKTLLDRHGDDVSVIAIGQAGENLVRYASFINENDRASGRGGTGCVAGSKQLKAVVIKAEKQLPRPVNKDAFREAHKRALAVIMDESTVTSPRKGGLSVYGTNVLMNITNTIGALPTRNSQATSFPTAEEISGEKVKETILVEDPTCHACPVA
;
A
#
# COMPACT_ATOMS: atom_id res chain seq x y z
N MET A 1 23.99 -6.25 0.38
CA MET A 1 23.35 -7.59 0.26
C MET A 1 23.73 -8.25 -1.07
N LYS A 2 23.82 -9.59 -1.12
CA LYS A 2 24.09 -10.36 -2.37
C LYS A 2 22.86 -10.59 -3.26
N LEU A 3 21.66 -10.58 -2.68
CA LEU A 3 20.40 -10.77 -3.38
C LEU A 3 20.05 -9.53 -4.24
N GLY A 4 19.57 -9.76 -5.46
CA GLY A 4 19.07 -8.70 -6.34
C GLY A 4 17.64 -8.26 -6.00
N GLY A 5 17.28 -7.05 -6.43
CA GLY A 5 15.92 -6.49 -6.27
C GLY A 5 15.69 -5.70 -4.98
N TYR A 6 16.62 -5.78 -4.02
CA TYR A 6 16.59 -5.01 -2.77
C TYR A 6 17.42 -3.73 -2.91
N ALA A 7 17.02 -2.68 -2.21
CA ALA A 7 17.87 -1.52 -1.94
C ALA A 7 18.79 -1.79 -0.74
N ASP A 8 18.46 -2.83 0.04
CA ASP A 8 19.14 -3.24 1.27
C ASP A 8 19.17 -2.12 2.31
N ARG A 9 18.04 -1.40 2.44
CA ARG A 9 17.94 -0.22 3.30
C ARG A 9 16.56 -0.09 3.92
N ILE A 10 16.51 -0.11 5.25
CA ILE A 10 15.33 0.12 6.07
C ILE A 10 15.54 1.40 6.88
N ALA A 11 14.60 2.34 6.82
CA ALA A 11 14.58 3.46 7.75
C ALA A 11 13.86 3.03 9.03
N ARG A 12 14.49 3.22 10.19
CA ARG A 12 13.84 3.12 11.50
C ARG A 12 13.62 4.52 12.04
N ILE A 13 12.35 4.84 12.28
CA ILE A 13 11.89 6.16 12.68
C ILE A 13 11.32 6.04 14.10
N ASP A 14 11.96 6.73 15.05
CA ASP A 14 11.40 6.92 16.38
C ASP A 14 10.69 8.28 16.43
N LEU A 15 9.36 8.23 16.45
CA LEU A 15 8.52 9.42 16.46
C LEU A 15 8.59 10.16 17.80
N THR A 16 8.97 9.50 18.90
CA THR A 16 9.09 10.13 20.22
C THR A 16 10.32 11.04 20.28
N SER A 17 11.48 10.54 19.84
CA SER A 17 12.73 11.33 19.82
C SER A 17 12.89 12.17 18.56
N GLY A 18 12.16 11.83 17.50
CA GLY A 18 12.33 12.40 16.16
C GLY A 18 13.54 11.84 15.39
N SER A 19 14.23 10.81 15.92
CA SER A 19 15.43 10.29 15.28
C SER A 19 15.14 9.30 14.16
N VAL A 20 15.97 9.34 13.12
CA VAL A 20 15.93 8.40 11.99
C VAL A 20 17.28 7.69 11.88
N SER A 21 17.28 6.37 11.89
CA SER A 21 18.44 5.53 11.61
C SER A 21 18.18 4.64 10.39
N TYR A 22 19.26 4.09 9.83
CA TYR A 22 19.21 3.28 8.63
C TYR A 22 19.93 1.96 8.85
N ASP A 23 19.23 0.86 8.62
CA ASP A 23 19.77 -0.49 8.75
C ASP A 23 19.72 -1.22 7.41
N ASN A 24 20.65 -2.15 7.23
CA ASN A 24 20.54 -3.16 6.17
C ASN A 24 19.54 -4.25 6.56
N ILE A 25 19.02 -4.97 5.56
CA ILE A 25 18.18 -6.14 5.81
C ILE A 25 19.09 -7.31 6.15
N ASN A 26 18.77 -8.04 7.22
CA ASN A 26 19.43 -9.31 7.51
C ASN A 26 19.22 -10.29 6.34
N GLU A 27 20.31 -10.77 5.73
CA GLU A 27 20.21 -11.57 4.51
C GLU A 27 19.51 -12.92 4.73
N ASP A 28 19.63 -13.53 5.91
CA ASP A 28 18.92 -14.77 6.22
C ASP A 28 17.40 -14.53 6.34
N ASP A 29 16.99 -13.41 6.92
CA ASP A 29 15.60 -12.99 6.95
C ASP A 29 15.08 -12.69 5.54
N ALA A 30 15.88 -12.03 4.69
CA ALA A 30 15.50 -11.80 3.29
C ALA A 30 15.34 -13.11 2.51
N ARG A 31 16.16 -14.13 2.77
CA ARG A 31 16.02 -15.45 2.15
C ARG A 31 14.78 -16.20 2.64
N LYS A 32 14.47 -16.10 3.93
CA LYS A 32 13.34 -16.81 4.56
C LYS A 32 12.00 -16.15 4.28
N TYR A 33 11.95 -14.83 4.32
CA TYR A 33 10.71 -14.05 4.32
C TYR A 33 10.56 -13.13 3.10
N ILE A 34 11.55 -13.09 2.22
CA ILE A 34 11.55 -12.34 0.96
C ILE A 34 11.46 -10.83 1.23
N GLY A 35 10.27 -10.28 1.39
CA GLY A 35 10.04 -8.85 1.56
C GLY A 35 8.56 -8.55 1.80
N ALA A 36 8.17 -7.28 1.68
CA ALA A 36 6.79 -6.83 1.86
C ALA A 36 6.15 -7.41 3.13
N ARG A 37 5.11 -8.24 2.97
CA ARG A 37 4.43 -8.95 4.07
C ARG A 37 5.40 -9.76 4.92
N GLY A 38 6.26 -10.57 4.32
CA GLY A 38 7.07 -11.53 5.07
C GLY A 38 8.02 -10.84 6.04
N LEU A 39 8.88 -9.94 5.53
CA LEU A 39 9.76 -9.15 6.39
C LEU A 39 8.98 -8.24 7.35
N GLY A 40 7.88 -7.62 6.91
CA GLY A 40 7.04 -6.80 7.78
C GLY A 40 6.48 -7.57 8.97
N VAL A 41 5.96 -8.79 8.74
CA VAL A 41 5.44 -9.66 9.80
C VAL A 41 6.57 -10.11 10.72
N LYS A 42 7.75 -10.44 10.17
CA LYS A 42 8.95 -10.74 10.97
C LYS A 42 9.25 -9.58 11.94
N TYR A 43 9.36 -8.35 11.45
CA TYR A 43 9.67 -7.21 12.31
C TYR A 43 8.61 -6.95 13.39
N VAL A 44 7.33 -7.12 13.06
CA VAL A 44 6.24 -7.01 14.04
C VAL A 44 6.30 -8.14 15.07
N TYR A 45 6.63 -9.36 14.64
CA TYR A 45 6.79 -10.51 15.53
C TYR A 45 7.94 -10.30 16.53
N ASP A 46 9.10 -9.86 16.04
CA ASP A 46 10.27 -9.56 16.88
C ASP A 46 10.00 -8.43 17.89
N ASN A 47 9.11 -7.49 17.55
CA ASN A 47 8.71 -6.42 18.45
C ASN A 47 7.91 -6.92 19.67
N GLY A 48 7.41 -8.16 19.62
CA GLY A 48 6.83 -8.88 20.76
C GLY A 48 5.30 -8.98 20.70
N PRO A 49 4.72 -10.17 20.97
CA PRO A 49 3.28 -10.40 20.85
C PRO A 49 2.46 -9.70 21.95
N ALA A 50 3.08 -9.30 23.06
CA ALA A 50 2.40 -8.65 24.19
C ALA A 50 2.24 -7.13 24.03
N VAL A 51 2.83 -6.52 23.00
CA VAL A 51 2.76 -5.07 22.78
C VAL A 51 1.31 -4.63 22.58
N ASP A 52 0.87 -3.58 23.26
CA ASP A 52 -0.46 -3.02 23.04
C ASP A 52 -0.55 -2.33 21.67
N PRO A 53 -1.58 -2.61 20.83
CA PRO A 53 -1.68 -2.07 19.47
C PRO A 53 -1.68 -0.54 19.33
N LEU A 54 -2.10 0.20 20.35
CA LEU A 54 -2.17 1.67 20.33
C LEU A 54 -1.05 2.32 21.14
N SER A 55 -0.16 1.53 21.74
CA SER A 55 0.98 2.05 22.47
C SER A 55 2.07 2.59 21.55
N PRO A 56 2.92 3.51 22.05
CA PRO A 56 4.15 3.91 21.36
C PRO A 56 5.06 2.72 21.02
N GLY A 57 4.96 1.61 21.78
CA GLY A 57 5.72 0.39 21.55
C GLY A 57 5.34 -0.38 20.29
N ASN A 58 4.12 -0.24 19.76
CA ASN A 58 3.70 -0.95 18.55
C ASN A 58 4.48 -0.46 17.33
N LEU A 59 4.85 -1.40 16.46
CA LEU A 59 5.60 -1.10 15.24
C LEU A 59 4.62 -0.95 14.07
N LEU A 60 4.76 0.12 13.29
CA LEU A 60 4.02 0.34 12.05
C LEU A 60 5.01 0.33 10.89
N CYS A 61 4.94 -0.72 10.05
CA CYS A 61 5.89 -0.94 8.96
C CYS A 61 5.24 -0.64 7.62
N PHE A 62 5.90 0.14 6.76
CA PHE A 62 5.60 0.25 5.34
C PHE A 62 6.66 -0.54 4.60
N MET A 63 6.28 -1.64 3.94
CA MET A 63 7.24 -2.61 3.39
C MET A 63 6.94 -2.89 1.91
N ILE A 64 7.99 -3.01 1.12
CA ILE A 64 7.91 -3.43 -0.29
C ILE A 64 8.69 -4.71 -0.56
N GLY A 65 8.44 -5.34 -1.70
CA GLY A 65 9.11 -6.57 -2.12
C GLY A 65 10.30 -6.32 -3.04
N PRO A 66 11.12 -7.36 -3.32
CA PRO A 66 12.26 -7.25 -4.23
C PRO A 66 11.87 -6.99 -5.69
N LEU A 67 10.62 -7.29 -6.08
CA LEU A 67 10.13 -7.01 -7.42
C LEU A 67 9.51 -5.61 -7.53
N THR A 68 9.19 -4.96 -6.39
CA THR A 68 8.50 -3.67 -6.38
C THR A 68 9.35 -2.58 -7.04
N GLY A 69 8.76 -1.83 -7.97
CA GLY A 69 9.43 -0.75 -8.70
C GLY A 69 10.44 -1.21 -9.76
N THR A 70 10.45 -2.49 -10.12
CA THR A 70 11.26 -3.07 -11.21
C THR A 70 10.48 -3.10 -12.53
N GLU A 71 11.06 -3.69 -13.58
CA GLU A 71 10.39 -3.93 -14.87
C GLU A 71 9.35 -5.07 -14.83
N VAL A 72 9.19 -5.75 -13.68
CA VAL A 72 8.15 -6.79 -13.53
C VAL A 72 6.76 -6.17 -13.64
N THR A 73 5.91 -6.81 -14.44
CA THR A 73 4.50 -6.46 -14.61
C THR A 73 3.74 -6.56 -13.28
N MET A 74 2.86 -5.59 -12.99
CA MET A 74 2.06 -5.49 -11.77
C MET A 74 2.87 -5.34 -10.46
N SER A 75 4.07 -4.77 -10.53
CA SER A 75 5.00 -4.63 -9.41
C SER A 75 4.81 -3.36 -8.52
N GLY A 76 3.59 -2.79 -8.48
CA GLY A 76 3.31 -1.54 -7.76
C GLY A 76 2.88 -1.69 -6.30
N ARG A 77 3.01 -2.87 -5.68
CA ARG A 77 2.42 -3.16 -4.36
C ARG A 77 3.31 -2.75 -3.17
N MET A 78 2.65 -2.28 -2.11
CA MET A 78 3.22 -2.05 -0.78
C MET A 78 2.32 -2.70 0.28
N ALA A 79 2.93 -3.25 1.34
CA ALA A 79 2.26 -3.80 2.50
C ALA A 79 2.49 -2.91 3.74
N ILE A 80 1.40 -2.47 4.39
CA ILE A 80 1.46 -1.83 5.70
C ILE A 80 1.19 -2.90 6.77
N VAL A 81 2.16 -3.13 7.65
CA VAL A 81 2.16 -4.24 8.61
C VAL A 81 2.31 -3.73 10.04
N THR A 82 1.44 -4.18 10.93
CA THR A 82 1.44 -3.80 12.35
C THR A 82 0.67 -4.82 13.20
N LYS A 83 0.69 -4.68 14.53
CA LYS A 83 -0.31 -5.32 15.38
C LYS A 83 -1.61 -4.52 15.33
N SER A 84 -2.70 -5.19 14.98
CA SER A 84 -4.01 -4.60 14.73
C SER A 84 -4.73 -4.22 16.03
N PRO A 85 -5.27 -2.99 16.15
CA PRO A 85 -6.17 -2.61 17.24
C PRO A 85 -7.59 -3.17 17.08
N LEU A 86 -7.93 -3.73 15.90
CA LEU A 86 -9.23 -4.34 15.64
C LEU A 86 -9.27 -5.81 16.08
N THR A 87 -8.21 -6.57 15.78
CA THR A 87 -8.18 -8.02 16.02
C THR A 87 -7.26 -8.43 17.17
N GLY A 88 -6.35 -7.55 17.61
CA GLY A 88 -5.31 -7.90 18.60
C GLY A 88 -4.18 -8.78 18.04
N THR A 89 -4.21 -9.10 16.74
CA THR A 89 -3.21 -9.94 16.05
C THR A 89 -2.40 -9.12 15.05
N VAL A 90 -1.40 -9.73 14.40
CA VAL A 90 -0.74 -9.10 13.24
C VAL A 90 -1.76 -8.86 12.11
N THR A 91 -1.61 -7.75 11.40
CA THR A 91 -2.30 -7.45 10.14
C THR A 91 -1.30 -7.01 9.08
N ASP A 92 -1.54 -7.40 7.83
CA ASP A 92 -0.85 -6.88 6.65
C ASP A 92 -1.88 -6.34 5.65
N SER A 93 -1.90 -5.03 5.45
CA SER A 93 -2.83 -4.39 4.54
C SER A 93 -2.11 -3.87 3.30
N HIS A 94 -2.58 -4.26 2.12
CA HIS A 94 -1.89 -3.99 0.87
C HIS A 94 -2.60 -2.93 0.04
N HIS A 95 -1.83 -2.02 -0.55
CA HIS A 95 -2.32 -1.07 -1.54
C HIS A 95 -1.47 -1.13 -2.82
N GLY A 96 -2.00 -0.59 -3.91
CA GLY A 96 -1.33 -0.45 -5.20
C GLY A 96 -0.95 1.01 -5.46
N GLY A 97 -1.01 1.43 -6.72
CA GLY A 97 -0.60 2.78 -7.13
C GLY A 97 0.90 2.85 -7.45
N TRP A 98 1.50 4.01 -7.20
CA TRP A 98 2.90 4.30 -7.51
C TRP A 98 3.79 4.37 -6.27
N SER A 99 3.21 4.51 -5.09
CA SER A 99 3.94 4.75 -3.84
C SER A 99 4.96 3.66 -3.50
N GLY A 100 4.65 2.39 -3.75
CA GLY A 100 5.59 1.27 -3.54
C GLY A 100 6.81 1.35 -4.46
N ALA A 101 6.58 1.62 -5.76
CA ALA A 101 7.66 1.77 -6.72
C ALA A 101 8.53 3.00 -6.40
N ARG A 102 7.89 4.11 -6.02
CA ARG A 102 8.60 5.33 -5.66
C ARG A 102 9.45 5.17 -4.39
N LEU A 103 8.98 4.39 -3.42
CA LEU A 103 9.78 4.04 -2.24
C LEU A 103 11.05 3.28 -2.62
N ARG A 104 10.94 2.33 -3.56
CA ARG A 104 12.11 1.62 -4.11
C ARG A 104 13.08 2.59 -4.74
N TRP A 105 12.60 3.50 -5.57
CA TRP A 105 13.45 4.47 -6.28
C TRP A 105 14.05 5.51 -5.35
N ALA A 106 13.41 5.79 -4.21
CA ALA A 106 13.98 6.58 -3.13
C ALA A 106 15.10 5.84 -2.35
N GLY A 107 15.38 4.58 -2.69
CA GLY A 107 16.45 3.77 -2.11
C GLY A 107 16.03 2.97 -0.87
N PHE A 108 14.74 2.67 -0.67
CA PHE A 108 14.26 1.97 0.53
C PHE A 108 13.50 0.69 0.24
N ASP A 109 13.65 -0.30 1.12
CA ASP A 109 12.82 -1.50 1.21
C ASP A 109 11.66 -1.36 2.20
N GLY A 110 11.78 -0.40 3.13
CA GLY A 110 10.74 -0.15 4.10
C GLY A 110 11.04 0.96 5.10
N LEU A 111 9.97 1.41 5.74
CA LEU A 111 9.93 2.43 6.77
C LEU A 111 9.27 1.85 8.02
N LEU A 112 9.99 1.84 9.14
CA LEU A 112 9.54 1.25 10.40
C LEU A 112 9.35 2.35 11.44
N PHE A 113 8.10 2.65 11.77
CA PHE A 113 7.73 3.69 12.73
C PHE A 113 7.45 3.09 14.11
N LYS A 114 8.12 3.63 15.13
CA LYS A 114 7.88 3.35 16.56
C LYS A 114 7.75 4.69 17.30
N GLY A 115 7.30 4.65 18.55
CA GLY A 115 7.08 5.86 19.34
C GLY A 115 5.76 6.55 19.00
N ARG A 116 5.62 7.77 19.50
CA ARG A 116 4.52 8.71 19.23
C ARG A 116 5.08 10.13 19.22
N ALA A 117 4.80 10.89 18.16
CA ALA A 117 5.22 12.29 18.10
C ALA A 117 4.42 13.14 19.09
N GLU A 118 5.00 14.24 19.57
CA GLU A 118 4.33 15.19 20.47
C GLU A 118 3.19 15.94 19.79
N LYS A 119 3.35 16.23 18.50
CA LYS A 119 2.39 16.89 17.62
C LYS A 119 2.23 16.12 16.30
N PRO A 120 1.20 16.40 15.49
CA PRO A 120 1.06 15.79 14.17
C PRO A 120 2.28 16.00 13.28
N VAL A 121 2.77 14.91 12.68
CA VAL A 121 3.89 14.92 11.74
C VAL A 121 3.56 14.13 10.47
N TYR A 122 4.28 14.42 9.39
CA TYR A 122 4.37 13.55 8.23
C TYR A 122 5.84 13.18 7.97
N ALA A 123 6.08 11.98 7.46
CA ALA A 123 7.40 11.57 6.99
C ALA A 123 7.59 12.01 5.55
N PHE A 124 8.68 12.70 5.24
CA PHE A 124 9.08 13.09 3.90
C PHE A 124 10.32 12.29 3.49
N VAL A 125 10.21 11.54 2.39
CA VAL A 125 11.25 10.65 1.88
C VAL A 125 11.77 11.22 0.56
N GLU A 126 13.06 11.53 0.51
CA GLU A 126 13.74 12.02 -0.70
C GLU A 126 15.25 11.72 -0.58
N ASN A 127 15.92 11.40 -1.69
CA ASN A 127 17.37 11.23 -1.75
C ASN A 127 17.94 10.28 -0.67
N GLU A 128 17.36 9.09 -0.53
CA GLU A 128 17.78 8.07 0.46
C GLU A 128 17.72 8.52 1.92
N ARG A 129 16.93 9.57 2.21
CA ARG A 129 16.73 10.14 3.53
C ARG A 129 15.24 10.23 3.87
N VAL A 130 14.96 10.13 5.17
CA VAL A 130 13.63 10.37 5.75
C VAL A 130 13.74 11.53 6.73
N GLU A 131 12.82 12.48 6.62
CA GLU A 131 12.67 13.64 7.51
C GLU A 131 11.26 13.64 8.12
N LEU A 132 11.13 13.94 9.41
CA LEU A 132 9.84 14.19 10.04
C LEU A 132 9.53 15.68 9.98
N ARG A 133 8.39 16.03 9.38
CA ARG A 133 7.95 17.42 9.19
C ARG A 133 6.62 17.66 9.88
N ASP A 134 6.37 18.91 10.29
CA ASP A 134 5.12 19.31 10.93
C ASP A 134 3.91 19.06 10.02
N ALA A 135 2.87 18.46 10.57
CA ALA A 135 1.58 18.21 9.91
C ALA A 135 0.41 18.81 10.69
N SER A 136 0.66 19.77 11.58
CA SER A 136 -0.38 20.35 12.45
C SER A 136 -1.47 21.03 11.63
N ASP A 137 -1.08 21.63 10.49
CA ASP A 137 -2.00 22.24 9.52
C ASP A 137 -2.81 21.21 8.71
N LEU A 138 -2.38 19.95 8.69
CA LEU A 138 -3.03 18.85 7.98
C LEU A 138 -3.98 18.05 8.88
N TRP A 139 -3.76 18.10 10.20
CA TRP A 139 -4.56 17.36 11.17
C TRP A 139 -6.01 17.87 11.17
N GLY A 140 -6.97 16.95 11.16
CA GLY A 140 -8.39 17.27 10.99
C GLY A 140 -8.85 17.32 9.53
N LYS A 141 -7.94 17.33 8.55
CA LYS A 141 -8.31 17.34 7.13
C LYS A 141 -8.65 15.96 6.59
N GLY A 142 -9.55 15.92 5.61
CA GLY A 142 -9.79 14.73 4.79
C GLY A 142 -8.55 14.34 3.96
N VAL A 143 -8.54 13.11 3.43
CA VAL A 143 -7.41 12.59 2.64
C VAL A 143 -7.16 13.45 1.40
N HIS A 144 -8.19 13.73 0.59
CA HIS A 144 -8.02 14.49 -0.66
C HIS A 144 -7.46 15.90 -0.42
N GLU A 145 -7.92 16.58 0.63
CA GLU A 145 -7.38 17.89 0.99
C GLU A 145 -5.92 17.79 1.50
N THR A 146 -5.61 16.75 2.27
CA THR A 146 -4.24 16.46 2.74
C THR A 146 -3.31 16.22 1.55
N VAL A 147 -3.73 15.37 0.60
CA VAL A 147 -2.98 15.05 -0.62
C VAL A 147 -2.75 16.32 -1.45
N LYS A 148 -3.81 17.07 -1.76
CA LYS A 148 -3.70 18.34 -2.48
C LYS A 148 -2.71 19.30 -1.81
N THR A 149 -2.84 19.49 -0.50
CA THR A 149 -1.94 20.40 0.25
C THR A 149 -0.48 19.95 0.17
N LEU A 150 -0.21 18.64 0.18
CA LEU A 150 1.14 18.10 0.10
C LEU A 150 1.71 18.12 -1.33
N LEU A 151 0.86 17.99 -2.36
CA LEU A 151 1.26 18.21 -3.76
C LEU A 151 1.60 19.69 -3.99
N ASP A 152 0.74 20.61 -3.54
CA ASP A 152 1.00 22.07 -3.62
C ASP A 152 2.32 22.44 -2.92
N ARG A 153 2.70 21.71 -1.85
CA ARG A 153 3.92 21.95 -1.06
C ARG A 153 5.19 21.38 -1.68
N HIS A 154 5.11 20.22 -2.33
CA HIS A 154 6.29 19.44 -2.77
C HIS A 154 6.38 19.21 -4.29
N GLY A 155 5.40 19.71 -5.03
CA GLY A 155 5.20 19.46 -6.46
C GLY A 155 4.35 18.22 -6.73
N ASP A 156 3.85 18.10 -7.96
CA ASP A 156 2.95 17.03 -8.37
C ASP A 156 3.63 15.65 -8.51
N ASP A 157 4.96 15.62 -8.59
CA ASP A 157 5.74 14.40 -8.80
C ASP A 157 6.13 13.68 -7.49
N VAL A 158 5.16 13.54 -6.58
CA VAL A 158 5.30 12.83 -5.31
C VAL A 158 4.17 11.82 -5.11
N SER A 159 4.44 10.77 -4.33
CA SER A 159 3.40 9.89 -3.83
C SER A 159 3.06 10.27 -2.38
N VAL A 160 1.78 10.42 -2.08
CA VAL A 160 1.28 10.71 -0.73
C VAL A 160 0.47 9.52 -0.22
N ILE A 161 0.78 9.04 0.98
CA ILE A 161 0.03 8.02 1.71
C ILE A 161 -0.45 8.66 3.02
N ALA A 162 -1.75 8.85 3.22
CA ALA A 162 -2.28 9.63 4.33
C ALA A 162 -3.40 8.91 5.09
N ILE A 163 -3.59 9.29 6.35
CA ILE A 163 -4.81 9.00 7.10
C ILE A 163 -5.77 10.18 7.03
N GLY A 164 -7.08 9.90 7.05
CA GLY A 164 -8.12 10.89 7.30
C GLY A 164 -8.49 10.98 8.79
N GLN A 165 -9.52 11.77 9.08
CA GLN A 165 -10.07 11.97 10.43
C GLN A 165 -10.41 10.66 11.16
N ALA A 166 -10.80 9.60 10.45
CA ALA A 166 -11.05 8.30 11.07
C ALA A 166 -9.80 7.71 11.74
N GLY A 167 -8.62 7.89 11.13
CA GLY A 167 -7.34 7.47 11.71
C GLY A 167 -6.99 8.34 12.91
N GLU A 168 -7.11 9.66 12.76
CA GLU A 168 -6.86 10.65 13.82
C GLU A 168 -7.72 10.39 15.07
N ASN A 169 -8.98 10.03 14.87
CA ASN A 169 -9.96 9.70 15.91
C ASN A 169 -9.94 8.21 16.33
N LEU A 170 -8.90 7.45 15.95
CA LEU A 170 -8.67 6.07 16.38
C LEU A 170 -9.81 5.09 16.07
N VAL A 171 -10.55 5.28 14.97
CA VAL A 171 -11.53 4.28 14.49
C VAL A 171 -10.78 2.98 14.18
N ARG A 172 -11.14 1.87 14.83
CA ARG A 172 -10.36 0.60 14.78
C ARG A 172 -10.17 0.00 13.39
N TYR A 173 -11.00 0.37 12.41
CA TYR A 173 -10.88 -0.05 11.02
C TYR A 173 -10.42 1.08 10.07
N ALA A 174 -9.87 2.18 10.61
CA ALA A 174 -9.30 3.25 9.80
C ALA A 174 -8.12 2.75 8.96
N SER A 175 -8.01 3.29 7.76
CA SER A 175 -7.06 2.90 6.72
C SER A 175 -6.07 4.01 6.41
N PHE A 176 -4.99 3.64 5.74
CA PHE A 176 -4.24 4.57 4.89
C PHE A 176 -4.85 4.59 3.50
N ILE A 177 -4.91 5.77 2.90
CA ILE A 177 -5.24 5.98 1.49
C ILE A 177 -4.02 6.58 0.82
N ASN A 178 -3.62 6.06 -0.34
CA ASN A 178 -2.55 6.65 -1.13
C ASN A 178 -3.05 7.24 -2.44
N GLU A 179 -2.34 8.28 -2.86
CA GLU A 179 -2.64 9.07 -4.04
C GLU A 179 -4.08 9.58 -3.95
N ASN A 180 -5.00 9.03 -4.74
CA ASN A 180 -6.41 9.40 -4.65
C ASN A 180 -7.20 8.36 -3.84
N ASP A 181 -7.24 7.10 -4.31
CA ASP A 181 -8.27 6.15 -3.85
C ASP A 181 -7.78 4.73 -3.53
N ARG A 182 -6.47 4.41 -3.58
CA ARG A 182 -6.04 3.06 -3.19
C ARG A 182 -5.85 2.97 -1.68
N ALA A 183 -6.38 1.90 -1.10
CA ALA A 183 -6.47 1.76 0.34
C ALA A 183 -5.59 0.62 0.86
N SER A 184 -4.84 0.90 1.92
CA SER A 184 -4.51 -0.14 2.91
C SER A 184 -5.70 -0.24 3.86
N GLY A 185 -6.76 -0.90 3.37
CA GLY A 185 -8.13 -0.73 3.86
C GLY A 185 -8.52 -1.50 5.12
N ARG A 186 -7.74 -2.47 5.59
CA ARG A 186 -8.18 -3.39 6.67
C ARG A 186 -7.19 -3.49 7.82
N GLY A 187 -7.69 -3.97 8.95
CA GLY A 187 -6.88 -4.25 10.14
C GLY A 187 -6.50 -3.02 10.97
N GLY A 188 -6.99 -1.82 10.64
CA GLY A 188 -6.80 -0.65 11.49
C GLY A 188 -5.40 -0.03 11.42
N THR A 189 -4.71 -0.15 10.29
CA THR A 189 -3.37 0.44 10.11
C THR A 189 -3.40 1.97 10.23
N GLY A 190 -4.46 2.62 9.75
CA GLY A 190 -4.66 4.07 9.90
C GLY A 190 -4.98 4.50 11.35
N CYS A 191 -5.60 3.62 12.14
CA CYS A 191 -5.82 3.83 13.57
C CYS A 191 -4.49 3.86 14.33
N VAL A 192 -3.60 2.91 14.03
CA VAL A 192 -2.25 2.88 14.61
C VAL A 192 -1.48 4.15 14.25
N ALA A 193 -1.56 4.62 13.01
CA ALA A 193 -0.91 5.86 12.60
C ALA A 193 -1.41 7.09 13.39
N GLY A 194 -2.74 7.20 13.57
CA GLY A 194 -3.35 8.25 14.39
C GLY A 194 -2.86 8.23 15.84
N SER A 195 -2.76 7.03 16.45
CA SER A 195 -2.24 6.88 17.82
C SER A 195 -0.80 7.37 17.99
N LYS A 196 -0.05 7.45 16.88
CA LYS A 196 1.35 7.88 16.82
C LYS A 196 1.52 9.34 16.38
N GLN A 197 0.42 10.03 16.06
CA GLN A 197 0.41 11.36 15.44
C GLN A 197 1.09 11.42 14.05
N LEU A 198 1.11 10.29 13.31
CA LEU A 198 1.63 10.23 11.95
C LEU A 198 0.49 10.46 10.95
N LYS A 199 0.44 11.64 10.35
CA LYS A 199 -0.60 12.06 9.39
C LYS A 199 -0.40 11.46 8.00
N ALA A 200 0.84 11.44 7.52
CA ALA A 200 1.16 10.99 6.16
C ALA A 200 2.60 10.52 5.99
N VAL A 201 2.84 9.82 4.90
CA VAL A 201 4.15 9.53 4.31
C VAL A 201 4.15 10.09 2.90
N VAL A 202 5.09 10.98 2.61
CA VAL A 202 5.30 11.60 1.29
C VAL A 202 6.61 11.08 0.75
N ILE A 203 6.60 10.62 -0.49
CA ILE A 203 7.76 10.04 -1.15
C ILE A 203 8.01 10.82 -2.42
N LYS A 204 9.22 11.33 -2.57
CA LYS A 204 9.72 11.99 -3.77
C LYS A 204 10.97 11.26 -4.24
N ALA A 205 10.95 10.82 -5.49
CA ALA A 205 12.07 10.13 -6.11
C ALA A 205 11.97 10.23 -7.61
N GLU A 206 13.11 10.38 -8.26
CA GLU A 206 13.25 10.17 -9.69
C GLU A 206 13.05 8.69 -10.02
N LYS A 207 12.54 8.40 -11.22
CA LYS A 207 12.33 7.02 -11.65
C LYS A 207 13.67 6.29 -11.82
N GLN A 208 13.92 5.30 -10.97
CA GLN A 208 15.14 4.49 -11.01
C GLN A 208 14.83 2.99 -10.91
N LEU A 209 14.51 2.37 -12.04
CA LEU A 209 14.12 0.95 -12.08
C LEU A 209 15.32 0.03 -11.72
N PRO A 210 15.23 -0.79 -10.65
CA PRO A 210 16.25 -1.79 -10.38
C PRO A 210 16.32 -2.81 -11.52
N ARG A 211 17.54 -3.14 -11.93
CA ARG A 211 17.79 -4.08 -13.03
C ARG A 211 17.94 -5.52 -12.51
N PRO A 212 17.44 -6.52 -13.26
CA PRO A 212 17.65 -7.92 -12.90
C PRO A 212 19.13 -8.28 -12.99
N VAL A 213 19.60 -9.12 -12.07
CA VAL A 213 21.00 -9.63 -12.05
C VAL A 213 21.28 -10.49 -13.29
N ASN A 214 20.33 -11.33 -13.70
CA ASN A 214 20.38 -12.11 -14.93
C ASN A 214 19.29 -11.63 -15.90
N LYS A 215 19.70 -10.86 -16.92
CA LYS A 215 18.79 -10.23 -17.88
C LYS A 215 18.10 -11.24 -18.80
N ASP A 216 18.81 -12.28 -19.23
CA ASP A 216 18.25 -13.27 -20.17
C ASP A 216 17.22 -14.16 -19.48
N ALA A 217 17.53 -14.65 -18.27
CA ALA A 217 16.58 -15.41 -17.47
C ALA A 217 15.35 -14.57 -17.11
N PHE A 218 15.56 -13.28 -16.78
CA PHE A 218 14.47 -12.35 -16.53
C PHE A 218 13.58 -12.17 -17.76
N ARG A 219 14.16 -11.94 -18.95
CA ARG A 219 13.42 -11.74 -20.20
C ARG A 219 12.51 -12.93 -20.51
N GLU A 220 13.02 -14.15 -20.37
CA GLU A 220 12.21 -15.36 -20.60
C GLU A 220 11.11 -15.54 -19.56
N ALA A 221 11.40 -15.25 -18.28
CA ALA A 221 10.39 -15.30 -17.23
C ALA A 221 9.30 -14.22 -17.41
N HIS A 222 9.70 -13.00 -17.74
CA HIS A 222 8.81 -11.86 -17.99
C HIS A 222 7.92 -12.11 -19.20
N LYS A 223 8.48 -12.62 -20.30
CA LYS A 223 7.71 -13.01 -21.49
C LYS A 223 6.63 -14.05 -21.16
N ARG A 224 6.96 -15.08 -20.39
CA ARG A 224 5.98 -16.10 -19.95
C ARG A 224 4.89 -15.50 -19.06
N ALA A 225 5.28 -14.68 -18.07
CA ALA A 225 4.31 -14.04 -17.18
C ALA A 225 3.36 -13.10 -17.95
N LEU A 226 3.91 -12.31 -18.88
CA LEU A 226 3.11 -11.40 -19.70
C LEU A 226 2.18 -12.17 -20.63
N ALA A 227 2.62 -13.26 -21.24
CA ALA A 227 1.76 -14.09 -22.10
C ALA A 227 0.52 -14.60 -21.35
N VAL A 228 0.65 -14.98 -20.08
CA VAL A 228 -0.49 -15.39 -19.23
C VAL A 228 -1.43 -14.21 -18.97
N ILE A 229 -0.90 -13.01 -18.71
CA ILE A 229 -1.73 -11.82 -18.47
C ILE A 229 -2.48 -11.40 -19.74
N MET A 230 -1.85 -11.53 -20.91
CA MET A 230 -2.41 -11.15 -22.20
C MET A 230 -3.37 -12.18 -22.81
N ASP A 231 -3.48 -13.38 -22.20
CA ASP A 231 -4.36 -14.43 -22.69
C ASP A 231 -5.82 -14.01 -22.51
N GLU A 232 -6.56 -13.97 -23.61
CA GLU A 232 -7.95 -13.50 -23.69
C GLU A 232 -8.94 -14.34 -22.90
N SER A 233 -8.58 -15.59 -22.58
CA SER A 233 -9.36 -16.46 -21.69
C SER A 233 -9.32 -16.01 -20.23
N THR A 234 -8.39 -15.13 -19.86
CA THR A 234 -8.22 -14.66 -18.49
C THR A 234 -9.03 -13.40 -18.22
N VAL A 235 -9.57 -13.29 -17.01
CA VAL A 235 -10.31 -12.09 -16.57
C VAL A 235 -9.44 -10.83 -16.55
N THR A 236 -8.12 -10.98 -16.52
CA THR A 236 -7.12 -9.90 -16.50
C THR A 236 -6.68 -9.43 -17.88
N SER A 237 -7.13 -10.08 -18.96
CA SER A 237 -6.71 -9.74 -20.32
C SER A 237 -6.95 -8.26 -20.62
N PRO A 238 -5.93 -7.49 -21.03
CA PRO A 238 -6.08 -6.06 -21.27
C PRO A 238 -7.17 -5.76 -22.31
N ARG A 239 -8.07 -4.85 -21.96
CA ARG A 239 -9.24 -4.38 -22.72
C ARG A 239 -10.27 -5.46 -23.11
N LYS A 240 -10.11 -6.69 -22.64
CA LYS A 240 -10.94 -7.83 -23.06
C LYS A 240 -11.52 -8.61 -21.87
N GLY A 241 -10.70 -8.88 -20.86
CA GLY A 241 -11.13 -9.63 -19.68
C GLY A 241 -12.09 -8.83 -18.81
N GLY A 242 -13.01 -9.50 -18.13
CA GLY A 242 -14.05 -8.83 -17.33
C GLY A 242 -13.50 -7.87 -16.27
N LEU A 243 -12.35 -8.19 -15.64
CA LEU A 243 -11.70 -7.30 -14.67
C LEU A 243 -11.12 -6.05 -15.35
N SER A 244 -10.59 -6.20 -16.56
CA SER A 244 -10.08 -5.08 -17.36
C SER A 244 -11.22 -4.17 -17.80
N VAL A 245 -12.30 -4.76 -18.32
CA VAL A 245 -13.39 -4.01 -18.95
C VAL A 245 -14.28 -3.32 -17.91
N TYR A 246 -14.59 -3.97 -16.79
CA TYR A 246 -15.59 -3.48 -15.82
C TYR A 246 -15.02 -3.29 -14.40
N GLY A 247 -13.70 -3.40 -14.24
CA GLY A 247 -13.05 -3.43 -12.93
C GLY A 247 -13.48 -4.63 -12.08
N THR A 248 -13.14 -4.60 -10.78
CA THR A 248 -13.57 -5.65 -9.84
C THR A 248 -15.08 -5.72 -9.67
N ASN A 249 -15.80 -4.64 -10.02
CA ASN A 249 -17.24 -4.55 -9.90
C ASN A 249 -18.00 -5.44 -10.91
N VAL A 250 -17.30 -6.06 -11.87
CA VAL A 250 -17.82 -7.19 -12.68
C VAL A 250 -18.38 -8.32 -11.81
N LEU A 251 -17.86 -8.45 -10.57
CA LEU A 251 -18.30 -9.49 -9.65
C LEU A 251 -19.70 -9.24 -9.09
N MET A 252 -20.29 -8.04 -9.23
CA MET A 252 -21.61 -7.74 -8.68
C MET A 252 -22.68 -8.67 -9.29
N ASN A 253 -22.76 -8.73 -10.62
CA ASN A 253 -23.73 -9.59 -11.32
C ASN A 253 -23.41 -11.08 -11.15
N ILE A 254 -22.11 -11.43 -11.20
CA ILE A 254 -21.67 -12.83 -11.01
C ILE A 254 -22.07 -13.33 -9.63
N THR A 255 -21.72 -12.61 -8.56
CA THR A 255 -22.02 -13.02 -7.18
C THR A 255 -23.51 -13.00 -6.89
N ASN A 256 -24.28 -12.08 -7.48
CA ASN A 256 -25.73 -12.07 -7.36
C ASN A 256 -26.37 -13.33 -8.00
N THR A 257 -25.92 -13.69 -9.20
CA THR A 257 -26.48 -14.80 -9.98
C THR A 257 -26.19 -16.15 -9.34
N ILE A 258 -24.99 -16.34 -8.78
CA ILE A 258 -24.63 -17.60 -8.11
C ILE A 258 -25.15 -17.67 -6.66
N GLY A 259 -25.88 -16.66 -6.19
CA GLY A 259 -26.40 -16.61 -4.82
C GLY A 259 -25.30 -16.49 -3.77
N ALA A 260 -24.32 -15.61 -4.00
CA ALA A 260 -23.18 -15.35 -3.12
C ALA A 260 -23.01 -13.85 -2.77
N LEU A 261 -23.98 -12.99 -3.11
CA LEU A 261 -23.93 -11.54 -2.84
C LEU A 261 -24.51 -11.24 -1.44
N PRO A 262 -23.69 -10.92 -0.42
CA PRO A 262 -24.18 -10.72 0.93
C PRO A 262 -25.11 -9.50 1.00
N THR A 263 -26.37 -9.73 1.33
CA THR A 263 -27.42 -8.71 1.30
C THR A 263 -28.09 -8.60 2.66
N ARG A 264 -28.32 -7.37 3.14
CA ARG A 264 -28.91 -7.06 4.45
C ARG A 264 -28.19 -7.78 5.61
N ASN A 265 -26.91 -7.47 5.80
CA ASN A 265 -26.06 -8.15 6.79
C ASN A 265 -26.02 -9.68 6.59
N SER A 266 -25.89 -10.12 5.34
CA SER A 266 -25.83 -11.53 4.93
C SER A 266 -27.08 -12.37 5.26
N GLN A 267 -28.23 -11.76 5.51
CA GLN A 267 -29.50 -12.47 5.67
C GLN A 267 -30.05 -13.02 4.35
N ALA A 268 -29.64 -12.42 3.23
CA ALA A 268 -29.91 -12.89 1.89
C ALA A 268 -28.61 -12.97 1.09
N THR A 269 -28.63 -13.75 0.01
CA THR A 269 -27.46 -14.00 -0.84
C THR A 269 -27.60 -13.46 -2.26
N SER A 270 -28.66 -12.68 -2.48
CA SER A 270 -28.92 -11.94 -3.71
C SER A 270 -29.61 -10.62 -3.38
N PHE A 271 -29.47 -9.65 -4.28
CA PHE A 271 -30.09 -8.34 -4.21
C PHE A 271 -30.86 -8.06 -5.51
N PRO A 272 -32.18 -7.79 -5.45
CA PRO A 272 -33.00 -7.65 -6.65
C PRO A 272 -32.52 -6.58 -7.65
N THR A 273 -31.86 -5.52 -7.17
CA THR A 273 -31.36 -4.41 -8.00
C THR A 273 -29.82 -4.39 -8.07
N ALA A 274 -29.17 -5.55 -7.98
CA ALA A 274 -27.70 -5.64 -8.05
C ALA A 274 -27.14 -5.10 -9.37
N GLU A 275 -27.88 -5.26 -10.48
CA GLU A 275 -27.47 -4.78 -11.80
C GLU A 275 -27.28 -3.26 -11.85
N GLU A 276 -28.09 -2.50 -11.12
CA GLU A 276 -28.02 -1.03 -11.05
C GLU A 276 -26.75 -0.52 -10.35
N ILE A 277 -26.01 -1.39 -9.66
CA ILE A 277 -24.73 -1.08 -9.02
C ILE A 277 -23.59 -1.95 -9.56
N SER A 278 -23.78 -2.59 -10.72
CA SER A 278 -22.81 -3.48 -11.37
C SER A 278 -21.67 -2.73 -12.05
N GLY A 279 -20.59 -3.44 -12.40
CA GLY A 279 -19.47 -2.86 -13.15
C GLY A 279 -19.89 -2.39 -14.54
N GLU A 280 -20.85 -3.09 -15.15
CA GLU A 280 -21.46 -2.76 -16.44
C GLU A 280 -22.21 -1.43 -16.36
N LYS A 281 -23.08 -1.26 -15.36
CA LYS A 281 -23.81 0.00 -15.15
C LYS A 281 -22.86 1.15 -14.83
N VAL A 282 -21.90 0.94 -13.92
CA VAL A 282 -20.90 1.96 -13.57
C VAL A 282 -20.16 2.44 -14.82
N LYS A 283 -19.73 1.51 -15.68
CA LYS A 283 -19.07 1.82 -16.95
C LYS A 283 -19.94 2.62 -17.91
N GLU A 284 -21.23 2.26 -18.02
CA GLU A 284 -22.19 2.93 -18.88
C GLU A 284 -22.46 4.37 -18.43
N THR A 285 -22.52 4.63 -17.12
CA THR A 285 -23.10 5.87 -16.60
C THR A 285 -22.13 6.85 -15.96
N ILE A 286 -21.18 6.38 -15.14
CA ILE A 286 -20.41 7.26 -14.23
C ILE A 286 -18.90 7.08 -14.31
N LEU A 287 -18.40 6.08 -15.04
CA LEU A 287 -16.97 5.87 -15.19
C LEU A 287 -16.34 6.98 -16.03
N VAL A 288 -15.33 7.64 -15.49
CA VAL A 288 -14.61 8.74 -16.15
C VAL A 288 -13.26 8.28 -16.68
N GLU A 289 -12.52 7.50 -15.88
CA GLU A 289 -11.16 7.05 -16.20
C GLU A 289 -10.81 5.72 -15.50
N ASP A 290 -9.82 5.02 -16.07
CA ASP A 290 -9.34 3.71 -15.59
C ASP A 290 -7.83 3.77 -15.23
N PRO A 291 -7.44 4.47 -14.14
CA PRO A 291 -6.04 4.64 -13.80
C PRO A 291 -5.39 3.32 -13.38
N THR A 292 -4.16 3.09 -13.84
CA THR A 292 -3.38 1.89 -13.53
C THR A 292 -2.41 2.09 -12.37
N CYS A 293 -2.11 1.00 -11.67
CA CYS A 293 -0.95 0.94 -10.77
C CYS A 293 0.35 0.84 -11.58
N HIS A 294 1.49 1.09 -10.94
CA HIS A 294 2.80 0.94 -11.57
C HIS A 294 2.95 -0.41 -12.29
N ALA A 295 3.37 -0.35 -13.57
CA ALA A 295 3.63 -1.49 -14.47
C ALA A 295 2.45 -2.45 -14.67
N CYS A 296 1.20 -2.01 -14.47
CA CYS A 296 0.02 -2.83 -14.64
C CYS A 296 -0.60 -2.65 -16.04
N PRO A 297 -0.67 -3.70 -16.87
CA PRO A 297 -1.26 -3.63 -18.22
C PRO A 297 -2.76 -3.90 -18.23
N VAL A 298 -3.35 -4.22 -17.07
CA VAL A 298 -4.70 -4.80 -16.96
C VAL A 298 -5.82 -3.80 -17.28
N ALA A 299 -5.69 -2.53 -16.88
CA ALA A 299 -6.71 -1.53 -17.21
C ALA A 299 -6.43 -0.92 -18.60
#